data_AF-A0A938H0B6-F1
#
_entry.id   AF-A0A938H0B6-F1
#
_cell.length_a   1.000
_cell.length_b   1.000
_cell.length_c   1.000
_cell.angle_alpha   90.00
_cell.angle_beta   90.00
_cell.angle_gamma   90.00
#
_symmetry.space_group_name_H-M   'P 1'
#
loop_
_entity.id
_entity.type
_entity.pdbx_description
1 polymer ?
#
loop_
_entity_poly.entity_id
_entity_poly.type
_entity_poly.pdbx_seq_one_letter_code
_entity_poly.pdbx_strand_id
1 'polypeptide(L)'
;MRTFRQATQTGALTITADLTLQGLSDSDDVARQVDLLGPCVDAIQVNDHAWNAVHMSGLAAASLVLRQGADPITALACRDRNRIALYQDMLGLRALGVTSILLARGPDITRNQPVKAQAVFDTSVAQLIAMASGFKDLDPPVPDKEFY
;
A
#
# COMPACT_ATOMS: atom_id res chain seq x y z
N MET A 1 13.72 12.51 -7.55
CA MET A 1 13.31 12.19 -6.17
C MET A 1 14.14 11.02 -5.65
N ARG A 2 14.60 11.08 -4.40
CA ARG A 2 15.23 9.95 -3.70
C ARG A 2 14.15 8.99 -3.22
N THR A 3 14.33 7.68 -3.34
CA THR A 3 13.35 6.69 -2.86
C THR A 3 13.64 6.23 -1.43
N PHE A 4 12.64 5.69 -0.74
CA PHE A 4 12.76 5.05 0.57
C PHE A 4 13.83 3.96 0.59
N ARG A 5 13.87 3.13 -0.47
CA ARG A 5 14.90 2.10 -0.64
C ARG A 5 16.30 2.72 -0.65
N GLN A 6 16.49 3.84 -1.34
CA GLN A 6 17.77 4.54 -1.35
C GLN A 6 18.06 5.22 0.00
N ALA A 7 17.03 5.70 0.70
CA ALA A 7 17.18 6.32 2.01
C ALA A 7 17.75 5.35 3.04
N THR A 8 17.11 4.19 3.18
CA THR A 8 17.48 3.13 4.13
C THR A 8 18.86 2.52 3.89
N GLN A 9 19.42 2.65 2.68
CA GLN A 9 20.73 2.10 2.33
C GLN A 9 21.92 2.99 2.71
N THR A 10 21.69 4.24 3.12
CA THR A 10 22.79 5.19 3.38
C THR A 10 23.36 5.15 4.79
N GLY A 11 22.68 4.47 5.74
CA GLY A 11 23.05 4.47 7.16
C GLY A 11 22.70 5.78 7.90
N ALA A 12 22.17 6.79 7.20
CA ALA A 12 21.62 7.99 7.82
C ALA A 12 20.22 7.72 8.39
N LEU A 13 19.79 8.55 9.36
CA LEU A 13 18.42 8.52 9.88
C LEU A 13 17.42 8.70 8.73
N THR A 14 16.51 7.75 8.58
CA THR A 14 15.41 7.79 7.60
C THR A 14 14.12 8.17 8.32
N ILE A 15 13.40 9.17 7.80
CA ILE A 15 12.14 9.67 8.38
C ILE A 15 11.00 9.41 7.40
N THR A 16 9.88 8.90 7.91
CA THR A 16 8.63 8.73 7.14
C THR A 16 7.47 9.42 7.84
N ALA A 17 6.41 9.71 7.10
CA ALA A 17 5.15 10.19 7.65
C ALA A 17 3.95 9.52 6.98
N ASP A 18 2.86 9.40 7.71
CA ASP A 18 1.61 8.83 7.20
C ASP A 18 0.81 9.86 6.39
N LEU A 19 0.34 9.43 5.22
CA LEU A 19 -0.71 10.12 4.49
C LEU A 19 -2.06 9.81 5.16
N THR A 20 -2.79 10.87 5.50
CA THR A 20 -4.12 10.76 6.09
C THR A 20 -5.17 10.76 4.99
N LEU A 21 -5.72 9.58 4.69
CA LEU A 21 -6.87 9.41 3.80
C LEU A 21 -8.14 9.29 4.63
N GLN A 22 -9.09 10.21 4.45
CA GLN A 22 -10.34 10.24 5.20
C GLN A 22 -11.53 10.32 4.24
N GLY A 23 -12.47 9.39 4.33
CA GLY A 23 -13.78 9.50 3.68
C GLY A 23 -13.70 9.88 2.19
N LEU A 24 -14.05 11.13 1.88
CA LEU A 24 -14.11 11.71 0.54
C LEU A 24 -12.81 12.41 0.09
N SER A 25 -11.66 12.10 0.72
CA SER A 25 -10.37 12.68 0.29
C SER A 25 -10.19 12.56 -1.22
N ASP A 26 -9.81 13.67 -1.84
CA ASP A 26 -9.57 13.76 -3.29
C ASP A 26 -8.09 14.00 -3.60
N SER A 27 -7.80 14.29 -4.87
CA SER A 27 -6.42 14.55 -5.31
C SER A 27 -5.80 15.79 -4.67
N ASP A 28 -6.59 16.81 -4.39
CA ASP A 28 -6.10 18.08 -3.84
C ASP A 28 -5.75 17.91 -2.36
N ASP A 29 -6.48 17.05 -1.64
CA ASP A 29 -6.14 16.64 -0.29
C ASP A 29 -4.80 15.91 -0.20
N VAL A 30 -4.52 15.03 -1.16
CA VAL A 30 -3.24 14.33 -1.23
C VAL A 30 -2.12 15.31 -1.57
N ALA A 31 -2.31 16.16 -2.59
CA ALA A 31 -1.31 17.14 -3.00
C ALA A 31 -0.89 18.06 -1.84
N ARG A 32 -1.87 18.60 -1.11
CA ARG A 32 -1.62 19.47 0.05
C ARG A 32 -0.82 18.80 1.15
N GLN A 33 -1.12 17.53 1.45
CA GLN A 33 -0.37 16.77 2.45
C GLN A 33 1.05 16.48 1.99
N VAL A 34 1.25 16.15 0.71
CA VAL A 34 2.57 15.92 0.15
C VAL A 34 3.40 17.21 0.14
N ASP A 35 2.81 18.36 -0.20
CA ASP A 35 3.50 19.65 -0.15
C ASP A 35 3.97 20.02 1.27
N LEU A 36 3.18 19.64 2.28
CA LEU A 36 3.52 19.87 3.68
C LEU A 36 4.58 18.89 4.22
N LEU A 37 4.42 17.60 3.93
CA LEU A 37 5.22 16.52 4.52
C LEU A 37 6.48 16.23 3.71
N GLY A 38 6.39 16.26 2.38
CA GLY A 38 7.43 15.84 1.44
C GLY A 38 8.79 16.48 1.67
N PRO A 39 8.89 17.80 1.97
CA PRO A 39 10.18 18.43 2.27
C PRO A 39 10.85 17.93 3.57
N CYS A 40 10.09 17.28 4.45
CA CYS A 40 10.52 16.89 5.80
C CYS A 40 10.78 15.38 5.95
N VAL A 41 10.45 14.57 4.95
CA VAL A 41 10.50 13.10 5.04
C VAL A 41 11.17 12.47 3.83
N ASP A 42 11.75 11.29 3.99
CA ASP A 42 12.32 10.50 2.88
C ASP A 42 11.22 9.78 2.07
N ALA A 43 10.08 9.48 2.70
CA ALA A 43 8.96 8.82 2.05
C ALA A 43 7.63 9.02 2.82
N ILE A 44 6.52 8.87 2.11
CA ILE A 44 5.17 9.01 2.63
C ILE A 44 4.48 7.64 2.65
N GLN A 45 4.00 7.22 3.80
CA GLN A 45 3.27 5.97 3.97
C GLN A 45 1.82 6.14 3.53
N VAL A 46 1.37 5.30 2.61
CA VAL A 46 -0.01 5.25 2.13
C VAL A 46 -0.68 4.04 2.77
N ASN A 47 -1.50 4.30 3.79
CA ASN A 47 -2.16 3.26 4.55
C ASN A 47 -3.47 2.80 3.88
N ASP A 48 -3.67 1.49 3.83
CA ASP A 48 -4.80 0.84 3.15
C ASP A 48 -6.09 0.83 4.01
N HIS A 49 -5.98 1.11 5.30
CA HIS A 49 -7.07 1.00 6.28
C HIS A 49 -7.03 2.06 7.38
N ALA A 50 -6.64 3.28 7.04
CA ALA A 50 -6.52 4.33 8.05
C ALA A 50 -7.87 4.53 8.77
N TRP A 51 -7.88 4.31 10.10
CA TRP A 51 -9.05 4.45 10.97
C TRP A 51 -10.30 3.62 10.61
N ASN A 52 -10.16 2.50 9.90
CA ASN A 52 -11.32 1.67 9.47
C ASN A 52 -12.37 2.45 8.66
N ALA A 53 -11.95 3.52 7.98
CA ALA A 53 -12.81 4.30 7.10
C ALA A 53 -12.71 3.79 5.66
N VAL A 54 -13.78 3.97 4.87
CA VAL A 54 -13.69 3.87 3.41
C VAL A 54 -13.05 5.15 2.91
N HIS A 55 -12.02 5.00 2.09
CA HIS A 55 -11.28 6.08 1.45
C HIS A 55 -10.78 5.63 0.07
N MET A 56 -10.14 6.54 -0.68
CA MET A 56 -9.50 6.19 -1.95
C MET A 56 -8.57 4.98 -1.81
N SER A 57 -8.43 4.18 -2.86
CA SER A 57 -7.54 3.01 -2.81
C SER A 57 -6.09 3.44 -2.64
N GLY A 58 -5.30 2.62 -1.93
CA GLY A 58 -3.86 2.87 -1.75
C GLY A 58 -3.12 3.00 -3.08
N LEU A 59 -3.52 2.25 -4.11
CA LEU A 59 -2.95 2.35 -5.45
C LEU A 59 -3.17 3.73 -6.09
N ALA A 60 -4.38 4.28 -6.00
CA ALA A 60 -4.67 5.61 -6.52
C ALA A 60 -3.93 6.70 -5.75
N ALA A 61 -3.94 6.62 -4.41
CA ALA A 61 -3.19 7.53 -3.54
C ALA A 61 -1.68 7.51 -3.83
N ALA A 62 -1.09 6.34 -4.00
CA ALA A 62 0.33 6.20 -4.34
C ALA A 62 0.67 6.85 -5.69
N SER A 63 -0.22 6.71 -6.69
CA SER A 63 -0.05 7.40 -7.98
C SER A 63 -0.03 8.93 -7.83
N LEU A 64 -0.91 9.47 -6.98
CA LEU A 64 -0.99 10.91 -6.72
C LEU A 64 0.26 11.41 -5.97
N VAL A 65 0.71 10.67 -4.95
CA VAL A 65 1.95 10.98 -4.21
C VAL A 65 3.16 11.02 -5.15
N LEU A 66 3.29 10.04 -6.05
CA LEU A 66 4.35 10.02 -7.06
C LEU A 66 4.29 11.21 -8.01
N ARG A 67 3.08 11.57 -8.48
CA ARG A 67 2.88 12.73 -9.38
C ARG A 67 3.27 14.04 -8.72
N GLN A 68 3.06 14.15 -7.41
CA GLN A 68 3.46 15.31 -6.62
C GLN A 68 4.96 15.30 -6.24
N GLY A 69 5.69 14.25 -6.60
CA GLY A 69 7.15 14.20 -6.45
C GLY A 69 7.65 13.70 -5.09
N ALA A 70 6.81 12.96 -4.34
CA ALA A 70 7.20 12.25 -3.12
C ALA A 70 7.13 10.71 -3.29
N ASP A 71 7.92 9.98 -2.51
CA ASP A 71 8.04 8.52 -2.66
C ASP A 71 7.02 7.82 -1.76
N PRO A 72 6.08 7.03 -2.30
CA PRO A 72 5.12 6.33 -1.48
C PRO A 72 5.66 4.99 -0.96
N ILE A 73 5.33 4.66 0.29
CA ILE A 73 5.37 3.30 0.83
C ILE A 73 3.92 2.82 0.92
N THR A 74 3.50 1.97 0.00
CA THR A 74 2.07 1.61 -0.09
C THR A 74 1.75 0.35 0.70
N ALA A 75 0.80 0.44 1.64
CA ALA A 75 0.33 -0.72 2.36
C ALA A 75 -0.62 -1.58 1.50
N LEU A 76 -0.46 -2.90 1.57
CA LEU A 76 -1.39 -3.89 1.02
C LEU A 76 -1.79 -4.85 2.13
N ALA A 77 -3.09 -4.96 2.38
CA ALA A 77 -3.62 -5.78 3.45
C ALA A 77 -4.52 -6.93 2.98
N CYS A 78 -4.37 -8.08 3.63
CA CYS A 78 -5.09 -9.31 3.29
C CYS A 78 -6.59 -9.33 3.68
N ARG A 79 -7.02 -8.41 4.56
CA ARG A 79 -8.38 -8.43 5.14
C ARG A 79 -9.46 -8.35 4.09
N ASP A 80 -9.34 -7.42 3.13
CA ASP A 80 -10.44 -7.05 2.24
C ASP A 80 -10.26 -7.60 0.81
N ARG A 81 -9.13 -8.28 0.51
CA ARG A 81 -8.76 -8.70 -0.84
C ARG A 81 -8.34 -10.17 -0.88
N ASN A 82 -8.65 -10.84 -1.99
CA ASN A 82 -8.10 -12.16 -2.29
C ASN A 82 -6.71 -12.03 -2.93
N ARG A 83 -6.04 -13.17 -3.12
CA ARG A 83 -4.69 -13.23 -3.72
C ARG A 83 -4.61 -12.60 -5.10
N ILE A 84 -5.66 -12.71 -5.92
CA ILE A 84 -5.69 -12.15 -7.28
C ILE A 84 -5.68 -10.62 -7.21
N ALA A 85 -6.56 -10.04 -6.39
CA ALA A 85 -6.63 -8.59 -6.20
C ALA A 85 -5.32 -8.04 -5.62
N LEU A 86 -4.73 -8.71 -4.64
CA LEU A 86 -3.42 -8.35 -4.08
C LEU A 86 -2.30 -8.39 -5.15
N TYR A 87 -2.30 -9.41 -6.00
CA TYR A 87 -1.33 -9.53 -7.09
C TYR A 87 -1.51 -8.43 -8.16
N GLN A 88 -2.77 -8.10 -8.50
CA GLN A 88 -3.10 -6.99 -9.39
C GLN A 88 -2.64 -5.64 -8.84
N ASP A 89 -2.85 -5.39 -7.55
CA ASP A 89 -2.38 -4.16 -6.89
C ASP A 89 -0.85 -4.07 -6.93
N MET A 90 -0.12 -5.17 -6.67
CA MET A 90 1.34 -5.20 -6.80
C MET A 90 1.82 -4.91 -8.23
N LEU A 91 1.17 -5.49 -9.25
CA LEU A 91 1.48 -5.22 -10.66
C LEU A 91 1.24 -3.74 -11.00
N GLY A 92 0.12 -3.17 -10.56
CA GLY A 92 -0.23 -1.78 -10.79
C GLY A 92 0.75 -0.83 -10.10
N LEU A 93 1.07 -1.07 -8.83
CA LEU A 93 2.06 -0.29 -8.07
C LEU A 93 3.43 -0.30 -8.75
N ARG A 94 3.90 -1.48 -9.18
CA ARG A 94 5.16 -1.59 -9.94
C ARG A 94 5.11 -0.81 -11.24
N ALA A 95 4.02 -0.92 -12.01
CA ALA A 95 3.86 -0.22 -13.28
C ALA A 95 3.84 1.31 -13.11
N LEU A 96 3.31 1.80 -11.99
CA LEU A 96 3.31 3.21 -11.62
C LEU A 96 4.67 3.73 -11.13
N GLY A 97 5.62 2.83 -10.84
CA GLY A 97 6.96 3.18 -10.36
C GLY A 97 7.10 3.18 -8.83
N VAL A 98 6.13 2.62 -8.09
CA VAL A 98 6.26 2.42 -6.64
C VAL A 98 7.33 1.36 -6.37
N THR A 99 8.28 1.68 -5.48
CA THR A 99 9.42 0.82 -5.18
C THR A 99 9.35 0.15 -3.81
N SER A 100 8.43 0.59 -2.96
CA SER A 100 8.31 0.14 -1.57
C SER A 100 6.85 -0.14 -1.21
N ILE A 101 6.59 -1.33 -0.67
CA ILE A 101 5.26 -1.74 -0.19
C ILE A 101 5.36 -2.28 1.23
N LEU A 102 4.30 -2.09 2.01
CA LEU A 102 4.14 -2.63 3.37
C LEU A 102 3.06 -3.72 3.33
N LEU A 103 3.39 -4.94 3.73
CA LEU A 103 2.46 -6.07 3.67
C LEU A 103 1.90 -6.36 5.07
N ALA A 104 0.57 -6.39 5.20
CA ALA A 104 -0.08 -6.50 6.49
C ALA A 104 -1.34 -7.39 6.47
N ARG A 105 -1.81 -7.80 7.65
CA ARG A 105 -3.07 -8.56 7.77
C ARG A 105 -4.28 -7.64 7.55
N GLY A 106 -4.18 -6.42 8.06
CA GLY A 106 -5.32 -5.54 8.31
C GLY A 106 -6.00 -5.87 9.65
N PRO A 107 -6.57 -4.87 10.34
CA PRO A 107 -7.27 -5.06 11.60
C PRO A 107 -8.65 -5.69 11.36
N ASP A 108 -9.16 -6.50 12.28
CA ASP A 108 -10.48 -7.12 12.13
C ASP A 108 -11.60 -6.09 11.88
N ILE A 109 -12.57 -6.46 11.03
CA ILE A 109 -13.73 -5.61 10.75
C ILE A 109 -14.59 -5.54 12.01
N THR A 110 -14.79 -4.32 12.53
CA THR A 110 -15.64 -4.09 13.70
C THR A 110 -17.08 -3.79 13.28
N ARG A 111 -18.05 -4.06 14.17
CA ARG A 111 -19.47 -3.83 13.90
C ARG A 111 -19.85 -2.36 13.64
N ASN A 112 -18.97 -1.42 13.99
CA ASN A 112 -19.22 0.01 13.91
C ASN A 112 -18.64 0.66 12.64
N GLN A 113 -18.20 -0.14 11.65
CA GLN A 113 -17.73 0.42 10.39
C GLN A 113 -18.89 1.02 9.58
N PRO A 114 -18.66 2.15 8.87
CA PRO A 114 -19.71 2.81 8.07
C PRO A 114 -20.22 1.94 6.92
N VAL A 115 -19.35 1.12 6.35
CA VAL A 115 -19.69 0.16 5.28
C VAL A 115 -19.65 -1.25 5.85
N LYS A 116 -20.75 -1.97 5.69
CA LYS A 116 -20.84 -3.38 6.09
C LYS A 116 -20.14 -4.24 5.05
N ALA A 117 -19.00 -4.82 5.43
CA ALA A 117 -18.23 -5.74 4.61
C ALA A 117 -17.89 -7.02 5.38
N GLN A 118 -17.56 -8.08 4.65
CA GLN A 118 -16.98 -9.29 5.21
C GLN A 118 -15.49 -9.32 4.89
N ALA A 119 -14.69 -9.84 5.83
CA ALA A 119 -13.28 -10.07 5.57
C ALA A 119 -13.14 -11.25 4.60
N VAL A 120 -12.21 -11.12 3.65
CA VAL A 120 -11.89 -12.13 2.65
C VAL A 120 -10.88 -13.12 3.22
N PHE A 121 -9.73 -12.64 3.73
CA PHE A 121 -8.65 -13.45 4.31
C PHE A 121 -8.27 -14.72 3.51
N ASP A 122 -8.36 -14.68 2.17
CA ASP A 122 -7.94 -15.78 1.27
C ASP A 122 -6.42 -16.05 1.33
N THR A 123 -5.64 -15.11 1.86
CA THR A 123 -4.19 -15.20 2.00
C THR A 123 -3.75 -14.65 3.34
N SER A 124 -2.83 -15.34 4.01
CA SER A 124 -2.14 -14.85 5.21
C SER A 124 -1.03 -13.85 4.84
N VAL A 125 -0.60 -13.03 5.79
CA VAL A 125 0.52 -12.08 5.57
C VAL A 125 1.80 -12.81 5.18
N ALA A 126 2.06 -13.97 5.76
CA ALA A 126 3.22 -14.79 5.42
C ALA A 126 3.17 -15.27 3.95
N GLN A 127 2.00 -15.71 3.48
CA GLN A 127 1.79 -16.07 2.07
C GLN A 127 1.91 -14.85 1.15
N LEU A 128 1.41 -13.68 1.55
CA LEU A 128 1.55 -12.43 0.79
C LEU A 128 3.02 -12.00 0.67
N ILE A 129 3.80 -12.10 1.76
CA ILE A 129 5.24 -11.85 1.75
C ILE A 129 5.97 -12.82 0.81
N ALA A 130 5.63 -14.11 0.86
CA ALA A 130 6.20 -15.11 -0.04
C ALA A 130 5.89 -14.79 -1.51
N MET A 131 4.63 -14.43 -1.80
CA MET A 131 4.17 -14.01 -3.12
C MET A 131 4.94 -12.78 -3.64
N ALA A 132 5.05 -11.73 -2.81
CA ALA A 132 5.80 -10.52 -3.17
C ALA A 132 7.31 -10.78 -3.35
N SER A 133 7.89 -11.71 -2.58
CA SER A 133 9.31 -12.09 -2.70
C SER A 133 9.61 -12.86 -3.99
N GLY A 134 8.64 -13.61 -4.50
CA GLY A 134 8.69 -14.32 -5.78
C GLY A 134 8.43 -13.44 -7.00
N PHE A 135 8.05 -12.17 -6.81
CA PHE A 135 7.63 -11.23 -7.86
C PHE A 135 8.77 -10.70 -8.76
N LYS A 136 9.84 -11.49 -8.95
CA LYS A 136 11.07 -11.09 -9.66
C LYS A 136 10.87 -11.06 -11.17
N ASP A 137 10.11 -12.03 -11.69
CA ASP A 137 9.85 -12.22 -13.10
C ASP A 137 8.33 -12.25 -13.29
N LEU A 138 7.82 -11.72 -14.40
CA LEU A 138 6.40 -11.38 -14.67
C LEU A 138 5.40 -12.55 -14.62
N ASP A 139 5.78 -13.71 -14.09
CA ASP A 139 4.93 -14.88 -13.99
C ASP A 139 4.03 -14.78 -12.75
N PRO A 140 2.69 -14.85 -12.93
CA PRO A 140 1.79 -15.05 -11.81
C PRO A 140 2.19 -16.33 -11.07
N PRO A 141 2.12 -16.35 -9.72
CA PRO A 141 2.41 -17.55 -8.95
C PRO A 141 1.54 -18.69 -9.49
N VAL A 142 2.19 -19.76 -9.94
CA VAL A 142 1.50 -21.00 -10.29
C VAL A 142 0.83 -21.49 -9.00
N PRO A 143 -0.49 -21.75 -9.00
CA PRO A 143 -1.16 -22.28 -7.81
C PRO A 143 -0.45 -23.57 -7.39
N ASP A 144 -0.02 -23.65 -6.14
CA ASP A 144 0.37 -24.94 -5.56
C ASP A 144 -0.79 -25.91 -5.76
N LYS A 145 -0.49 -27.15 -6.18
CA LYS A 145 -1.46 -28.19 -6.54
C LYS A 145 -2.38 -28.63 -5.38
N GLU A 146 -2.26 -28.04 -4.20
CA GLU A 146 -2.99 -28.40 -2.98
C GLU A 146 -4.24 -27.54 -2.72
N PHE A 147 -4.62 -26.62 -3.61
CA PHE A 147 -5.68 -25.63 -3.33
C PHE A 147 -7.03 -25.87 -4.04
N TYR A 148 -7.37 -27.11 -4.41
CA TYR A 148 -8.73 -27.52 -4.80
C TYR A 148 -9.24 -28.68 -3.94
#